data_AF-A0AB33I876-F1
#
_entry.id   AF-A0AB33I876-F1
#
_cell.length_a   1.000
_cell.length_b   1.000
_cell.length_c   1.000
_cell.angle_alpha   90.00
_cell.angle_beta   90.00
_cell.angle_gamma   90.00
#
_symmetry.space_group_name_H-M   'P 1'
#
loop_
_entity.id
_entity.type
_entity.pdbx_description
1 polymer ?
#
loop_
_entity_poly.entity_id
_entity_poly.type
_entity_poly.pdbx_seq_one_letter_code
_entity_poly.pdbx_strand_id
1 'polypeptide(L)'
;MAYYNIEKRLKSDGTPRYRCNVIIKEKGVITYRESKTFPKHAHAKTWGTQKVMELDLYGIPSSNAVDGLTVRDLLHKYLNDPNAGGKAGRTKRYVLELLMDSDISAIKLSELTENDVIEHCRLRNNAGAGPATVSHDVSYLGSVLDAAKPVYGINYTSNPAKSARPYLLKLGLIGKSNRRNRRPASDELDMLIEGLQQRSTHKCSKIPFVDILKFSVWSCMRIGEVCRLRWEDLDQEQKSILVRDRKDPRKKEG
;
A
#
# COMPACT_ATOMS: atom_id res chain seq x y z
N MET A 1 16.63 -33.30 -8.97
CA MET A 1 15.30 -33.77 -8.54
C MET A 1 15.24 -33.73 -7.02
N ALA A 2 14.19 -33.15 -6.44
CA ALA A 2 14.04 -33.06 -4.99
C ALA A 2 13.71 -34.44 -4.41
N TYR A 3 14.30 -34.77 -3.27
CA TYR A 3 13.96 -35.99 -2.53
C TYR A 3 14.04 -35.76 -1.03
N TYR A 4 13.35 -36.59 -0.25
CA TYR A 4 13.37 -36.52 1.20
C TYR A 4 13.87 -37.83 1.84
N ASN A 5 14.50 -37.72 3.00
CA ASN A 5 14.91 -38.84 3.85
C ASN A 5 14.39 -38.62 5.28
N ILE A 6 13.98 -39.67 5.98
CA ILE A 6 13.49 -39.61 7.37
C ILE A 6 14.42 -40.42 8.27
N GLU A 7 15.06 -39.74 9.21
CA GLU A 7 15.90 -40.34 10.24
C GLU A 7 15.13 -40.49 11.55
N LYS A 8 15.12 -41.69 12.14
CA LYS A 8 14.63 -41.92 13.51
C LYS A 8 15.74 -41.54 14.50
N ARG A 9 15.43 -40.67 15.44
CA ARG A 9 16.32 -40.24 16.53
C ARG A 9 15.63 -40.47 17.87
N LEU A 10 16.38 -40.94 18.86
CA LEU A 10 15.89 -41.06 20.22
C LEU A 10 16.28 -39.80 20.99
N LYS A 11 15.36 -39.29 21.82
CA LYS A 11 15.69 -38.30 22.84
C LYS A 11 16.42 -38.98 24.00
N SER A 12 17.01 -38.18 24.90
CA SER A 12 17.60 -38.64 26.15
C SER A 12 16.63 -39.43 27.04
N ASP A 13 15.32 -39.19 26.87
CA ASP A 13 14.21 -39.88 27.55
C ASP A 13 13.74 -41.17 26.84
N GLY A 14 14.39 -41.60 25.77
CA GLY A 14 14.02 -42.78 24.97
C GLY A 14 12.84 -42.58 24.00
N THR A 15 12.20 -41.40 23.98
CA THR A 15 11.09 -41.15 23.03
C THR A 15 11.59 -40.97 21.59
N PRO A 16 10.94 -41.61 20.61
CA PRO A 16 11.33 -41.48 19.21
C PRO A 16 10.87 -40.14 18.61
N ARG A 17 11.79 -39.50 17.88
CA ARG A 17 11.56 -38.32 17.03
C ARG A 17 12.01 -38.64 15.61
N TYR A 18 11.30 -38.11 14.62
CA TYR A 18 11.54 -38.37 13.21
C TYR A 18 11.98 -37.08 12.52
N ARG A 19 13.25 -37.01 12.12
CA ARG A 19 13.79 -35.86 11.38
C ARG A 19 13.64 -36.14 9.89
N CYS A 20 12.82 -35.34 9.21
CA CYS A 20 12.74 -35.35 7.76
C CYS A 20 13.75 -34.33 7.20
N ASN A 21 14.61 -34.76 6.29
CA ASN A 21 15.55 -33.94 5.54
C ASN A 21 15.09 -33.90 4.08
N VAL A 22 14.87 -32.72 3.52
CA VAL A 22 14.58 -32.52 2.08
C VAL A 22 15.82 -31.96 1.42
N ILE A 23 16.27 -32.58 0.33
CA ILE A 23 17.54 -32.30 -0.34
C ILE A 23 17.31 -32.17 -1.84
N ILE A 24 17.96 -31.17 -2.45
CA ILE A 24 18.09 -31.07 -3.91
C ILE A 24 19.57 -31.17 -4.27
N LYS A 25 19.85 -32.02 -5.26
CA LYS A 25 21.17 -32.17 -5.87
C LYS A 25 21.10 -31.79 -7.34
N GLU A 26 22.01 -30.92 -7.76
CA GLU A 26 22.26 -30.59 -9.16
C GLU A 26 23.73 -30.92 -9.48
N LYS A 27 23.97 -31.69 -10.54
CA LYS A 27 25.31 -32.11 -10.97
C LYS A 27 26.19 -32.69 -9.83
N GLY A 28 25.57 -33.42 -8.90
CA GLY A 28 26.26 -34.07 -7.76
C GLY A 28 26.48 -33.18 -6.53
N VAL A 29 26.22 -31.88 -6.60
CA VAL A 29 26.37 -30.93 -5.49
C VAL A 29 25.02 -30.66 -4.82
N ILE A 30 24.99 -30.57 -3.49
CA ILE A 30 23.78 -30.23 -2.73
C ILE A 30 23.54 -28.73 -2.85
N THR A 31 22.48 -28.33 -3.57
CA THR A 31 22.10 -26.92 -3.77
C THR A 31 21.08 -26.42 -2.76
N TYR A 32 20.28 -27.32 -2.17
CA TYR A 32 19.29 -26.99 -1.14
C TYR A 32 19.18 -28.10 -0.10
N ARG A 33 19.08 -27.73 1.17
CA ARG A 33 18.84 -28.64 2.28
C ARG A 33 17.97 -27.99 3.35
N GLU A 34 16.81 -28.59 3.62
CA GLU A 34 15.92 -28.19 4.71
C GLU A 34 15.64 -29.40 5.61
N SER A 35 15.54 -29.19 6.92
CA SER A 35 15.21 -30.28 7.84
C SER A 35 14.21 -29.87 8.90
N LYS A 36 13.28 -30.78 9.23
CA LYS A 36 12.28 -30.58 10.27
C LYS A 36 12.02 -31.86 11.04
N THR A 37 11.83 -31.76 12.35
CA THR A 37 11.69 -32.91 13.26
C THR A 37 10.26 -33.03 13.78
N PHE A 38 9.70 -34.23 13.74
CA PHE A 38 8.31 -34.53 14.08
C PHE A 38 8.20 -35.62 15.15
N PRO A 39 7.10 -35.66 15.92
CA PRO A 39 6.85 -36.71 16.91
C PRO A 39 6.40 -38.05 16.28
N LYS A 40 5.71 -38.03 15.13
CA LYS A 40 5.23 -39.24 14.45
C LYS A 40 5.84 -39.37 13.05
N HIS A 41 6.15 -40.60 12.64
CA HIS A 41 6.66 -40.91 11.32
C HIS A 41 5.72 -40.44 10.20
N ALA A 42 4.40 -40.62 10.38
CA ALA A 42 3.39 -40.21 9.41
C ALA A 42 3.47 -38.70 9.09
N HIS A 43 3.62 -37.84 10.11
CA HIS A 43 3.76 -36.39 9.91
C HIS A 43 5.05 -36.01 9.18
N ALA A 44 6.17 -36.68 9.49
CA ALA A 44 7.43 -36.48 8.78
C ALA A 44 7.30 -36.86 7.29
N LYS A 45 6.58 -37.96 6.99
CA LYS A 45 6.30 -38.39 5.62
C LYS A 45 5.44 -37.38 4.86
N THR A 46 4.29 -36.98 5.43
CA THR A 46 3.40 -36.00 4.80
C THR A 46 4.11 -34.68 4.51
N TRP A 47 4.89 -34.17 5.47
CA TRP A 47 5.66 -32.94 5.28
C TRP A 47 6.74 -33.08 4.20
N GLY A 48 7.48 -34.20 4.18
CA GLY A 48 8.49 -34.48 3.17
C GLY A 48 7.89 -34.56 1.76
N THR A 49 6.77 -35.26 1.59
CA THR A 49 6.05 -35.34 0.31
C THR A 49 5.53 -33.98 -0.15
N GLN A 50 4.91 -33.20 0.75
CA GLN A 50 4.42 -31.85 0.42
C GLN A 50 5.56 -30.91 0.04
N LYS A 51 6.69 -30.95 0.76
CA LYS A 51 7.85 -30.11 0.43
C LYS A 51 8.55 -30.51 -0.85
N VAL A 52 8.68 -31.79 -1.16
CA VAL A 52 9.21 -32.22 -2.48
C VAL A 52 8.29 -31.75 -3.60
N MET A 53 6.97 -31.92 -3.46
CA MET A 53 6.00 -31.45 -4.45
C MET A 53 6.04 -29.92 -4.62
N GLU A 54 6.17 -29.16 -3.53
CA GLU A 54 6.34 -27.70 -3.56
C GLU A 54 7.62 -27.30 -4.30
N LEU A 55 8.73 -27.98 -4.03
CA LEU A 55 10.03 -27.71 -4.68
C LEU A 55 10.06 -28.12 -6.15
N ASP A 56 9.34 -29.18 -6.53
CA ASP A 56 9.21 -29.60 -7.94
C ASP A 56 8.29 -28.65 -8.72
N LEU A 57 7.25 -28.10 -8.08
CA LEU A 57 6.29 -27.19 -8.72
C LEU A 57 6.80 -25.74 -8.79
N TYR A 58 7.52 -25.28 -7.77
CA TYR A 58 7.92 -23.87 -7.61
C TYR A 58 9.44 -23.63 -7.61
N GLY A 59 10.26 -24.70 -7.64
CA GLY A 59 11.72 -24.60 -7.58
C GLY A 59 12.28 -24.41 -6.16
N ILE A 60 13.62 -24.31 -6.05
CA ILE A 60 14.31 -24.04 -4.79
C ILE A 60 13.90 -22.64 -4.27
N PRO A 61 13.43 -22.48 -3.02
CA PRO A 61 13.29 -21.17 -2.40
C PRO A 61 14.68 -20.57 -2.26
N SER A 62 15.03 -19.76 -3.26
CA SER A 62 16.28 -19.04 -3.33
C SER A 62 16.35 -18.08 -2.13
N SER A 63 17.36 -18.24 -1.29
CA SER A 63 17.80 -17.18 -0.37
C SER A 63 18.20 -15.90 -1.12
N ASN A 64 18.36 -15.98 -2.45
CA ASN A 64 18.73 -14.90 -3.36
C ASN A 64 17.54 -14.39 -4.19
N ALA A 65 16.28 -14.73 -3.83
CA ALA A 65 15.11 -14.18 -4.53
C ALA A 65 14.98 -12.66 -4.40
N VAL A 66 15.69 -12.03 -3.46
CA VAL A 66 15.71 -10.57 -3.28
C VAL A 66 16.61 -9.88 -4.32
N ASP A 67 17.69 -10.51 -4.78
CA ASP A 67 18.70 -9.87 -5.65
C ASP A 67 18.22 -9.59 -7.08
N GLY A 68 17.12 -10.23 -7.49
CA GLY A 68 16.46 -9.98 -8.78
C GLY A 68 15.20 -9.11 -8.68
N LEU A 69 14.68 -8.87 -7.47
CA LEU A 69 13.43 -8.14 -7.29
C LEU A 69 13.69 -6.65 -7.17
N THR A 70 12.98 -5.87 -7.99
CA THR A 70 13.00 -4.41 -7.93
C THR A 70 11.90 -3.88 -7.03
N VAL A 71 12.01 -2.59 -6.67
CA VAL A 71 10.92 -1.86 -6.02
C VAL A 71 9.66 -1.90 -6.88
N ARG A 72 9.79 -1.82 -8.21
CA ARG A 72 8.68 -1.92 -9.18
C ARG A 72 7.92 -3.24 -9.04
N ASP A 73 8.64 -4.36 -8.93
CA ASP A 73 8.02 -5.69 -8.81
C ASP A 73 7.21 -5.79 -7.52
N LEU A 74 7.74 -5.26 -6.42
CA LEU A 74 7.05 -5.23 -5.14
C LEU A 74 5.82 -4.30 -5.17
N LEU A 75 5.94 -3.12 -5.77
CA LEU A 75 4.82 -2.19 -5.96
C LEU A 75 3.71 -2.84 -6.79
N HIS A 76 4.06 -3.48 -7.91
CA HIS A 76 3.12 -4.17 -8.77
C HIS A 76 2.44 -5.34 -8.04
N LYS A 77 3.20 -6.15 -7.29
CA LYS A 77 2.65 -7.24 -6.45
C LYS A 77 1.70 -6.70 -5.39
N TYR A 78 2.06 -5.59 -4.75
CA TYR A 78 1.22 -4.94 -3.75
C TYR A 78 -0.10 -4.41 -4.33
N LEU A 79 -0.04 -3.75 -5.50
CA LEU A 79 -1.20 -3.16 -6.15
C LEU A 79 -2.22 -4.22 -6.61
N ASN A 80 -1.73 -5.37 -7.07
CA ASN A 80 -2.55 -6.47 -7.58
C ASN A 80 -3.05 -7.43 -6.49
N ASP A 81 -2.60 -7.28 -5.25
CA ASP A 81 -3.10 -8.05 -4.11
C ASP A 81 -4.48 -7.52 -3.66
N PRO A 82 -5.57 -8.31 -3.80
CA PRO A 82 -6.92 -7.88 -3.44
C PRO A 82 -7.08 -7.51 -1.96
N ASN A 83 -6.23 -8.04 -1.08
CA ASN A 83 -6.29 -7.82 0.36
C ASN A 83 -5.37 -6.68 0.84
N ALA A 84 -4.44 -6.22 -0.01
CA ALA A 84 -3.54 -5.12 0.29
C ALA A 84 -3.81 -3.89 -0.60
N GLY A 85 -3.05 -3.72 -1.69
CA GLY A 85 -3.18 -2.57 -2.58
C GLY A 85 -4.46 -2.57 -3.42
N GLY A 86 -5.12 -3.71 -3.60
CA GLY A 86 -6.40 -3.80 -4.31
C GLY A 86 -7.55 -3.01 -3.65
N LYS A 87 -7.45 -2.74 -2.33
CA LYS A 87 -8.41 -1.89 -1.59
C LYS A 87 -7.96 -0.42 -1.52
N ALA A 88 -6.88 -0.05 -2.20
CA ALA A 88 -6.37 1.31 -2.17
C ALA A 88 -7.36 2.26 -2.88
N GLY A 89 -7.84 3.27 -2.16
CA GLY A 89 -8.60 4.36 -2.77
C GLY A 89 -7.77 5.14 -3.80
N ARG A 90 -8.45 5.94 -4.63
CA ARG A 90 -7.89 6.67 -5.78
C ARG A 90 -6.53 7.33 -5.50
N THR A 91 -6.40 8.07 -4.40
CA THR A 91 -5.14 8.78 -4.08
C THR A 91 -3.96 7.83 -3.86
N LYS A 92 -4.15 6.76 -3.09
CA LYS A 92 -3.08 5.80 -2.81
C LYS A 92 -2.69 5.04 -4.07
N ARG A 93 -3.67 4.62 -4.87
CA ARG A 93 -3.41 3.96 -6.15
C ARG A 93 -2.60 4.86 -7.09
N TYR A 94 -3.02 6.10 -7.29
CA TYR A 94 -2.32 7.06 -8.14
C TYR A 94 -0.86 7.26 -7.71
N VAL A 95 -0.60 7.39 -6.40
CA VAL A 95 0.77 7.57 -5.91
C VAL A 95 1.62 6.30 -6.10
N LEU A 96 1.04 5.11 -5.92
CA LEU A 96 1.76 3.86 -6.17
C LEU A 96 2.10 3.66 -7.65
N GLU A 97 1.17 4.03 -8.56
CA GLU A 97 1.42 4.04 -10.00
C GLU A 97 2.51 5.06 -10.35
N LEU A 98 2.45 6.27 -9.80
CA LEU A 98 3.52 7.28 -9.95
C LEU A 98 4.88 6.76 -9.46
N LEU A 99 4.91 6.08 -8.32
CA LEU A 99 6.14 5.47 -7.80
C LEU A 99 6.66 4.39 -8.75
N MET A 100 5.80 3.60 -9.37
CA MET A 100 6.18 2.60 -10.37
C MET A 100 6.76 3.21 -11.65
N ASP A 101 6.37 4.44 -11.99
CA ASP A 101 6.87 5.18 -13.15
C ASP A 101 8.10 6.06 -12.85
N SER A 102 8.54 6.09 -11.58
CA SER A 102 9.70 6.87 -11.13
C SER A 102 10.98 6.03 -11.11
N ASP A 103 12.15 6.69 -11.17
CA ASP A 103 13.46 6.02 -11.21
C ASP A 103 13.71 5.09 -10.01
N ILE A 104 13.18 5.46 -8.83
CA ILE A 104 13.26 4.65 -7.61
C ILE A 104 12.67 3.23 -7.78
N SER A 105 11.75 3.05 -8.73
CA SER A 105 11.13 1.75 -9.00
C SER A 105 12.10 0.74 -9.60
N ALA A 106 13.10 1.18 -10.37
CA ALA A 106 14.05 0.32 -11.07
C ALA A 106 15.13 -0.23 -10.13
N ILE A 107 15.29 0.36 -8.94
CA ILE A 107 16.28 -0.04 -7.95
C ILE A 107 15.91 -1.42 -7.40
N LYS A 108 16.92 -2.29 -7.25
CA LYS A 108 16.75 -3.59 -6.60
C LYS A 108 16.42 -3.40 -5.12
N LEU A 109 15.57 -4.26 -4.58
CA LEU A 109 15.21 -4.21 -3.16
C LEU A 109 16.45 -4.29 -2.26
N SER A 110 17.43 -5.14 -2.60
CA SER A 110 18.69 -5.29 -1.84
C SER A 110 19.59 -4.05 -1.87
N GLU A 111 19.45 -3.21 -2.90
CA GLU A 111 20.27 -2.01 -3.12
C GLU A 111 19.55 -0.72 -2.68
N LEU A 112 18.25 -0.76 -2.40
CA LEU A 112 17.48 0.41 -2.00
C LEU A 112 17.99 0.99 -0.67
N THR A 113 18.45 2.24 -0.71
CA THR A 113 18.97 2.98 0.44
C THR A 113 18.08 4.15 0.86
N GLU A 114 18.35 4.75 2.01
CA GLU A 114 17.69 5.99 2.44
C GLU A 114 17.99 7.15 1.48
N ASN A 115 19.18 7.15 0.86
CA ASN A 115 19.59 8.20 -0.07
C ASN A 115 18.72 8.20 -1.33
N ASP A 116 18.37 7.02 -1.87
CA ASP A 116 17.50 6.90 -3.03
C ASP A 116 16.10 7.47 -2.76
N VAL A 117 15.57 7.23 -1.55
CA VAL A 117 14.30 7.82 -1.11
C VAL A 117 14.40 9.34 -1.01
N ILE A 118 15.52 9.86 -0.50
CA ILE A 118 15.76 11.30 -0.39
C ILE A 118 15.86 11.94 -1.78
N GLU A 119 16.58 11.33 -2.72
CA GLU A 119 16.68 11.81 -4.09
C GLU A 119 15.32 11.80 -4.80
N HIS A 120 14.52 10.74 -4.64
CA HIS A 120 13.14 10.73 -5.15
C HIS A 120 12.34 11.93 -4.60
N CYS A 121 12.42 12.19 -3.29
CA CYS A 121 11.73 13.33 -2.69
C CYS A 121 12.23 14.68 -3.20
N ARG A 122 13.54 14.83 -3.45
CA ARG A 122 14.13 16.04 -4.06
C ARG A 122 13.60 16.25 -5.47
N LEU A 123 13.61 15.21 -6.31
CA LEU A 123 13.09 15.28 -7.67
C LEU A 123 11.61 15.68 -7.70
N ARG A 124 10.79 15.09 -6.82
CA ARG A 124 9.36 15.43 -6.70
C ARG A 124 9.15 16.87 -6.27
N ASN A 125 9.91 17.36 -5.29
CA ASN A 125 9.83 18.75 -4.84
C ASN A 125 10.30 19.73 -5.93
N ASN A 126 11.37 19.42 -6.66
CA ASN A 126 11.86 20.20 -7.80
C ASN A 126 10.85 20.24 -8.95
N ALA A 127 10.06 19.18 -9.13
CA ALA A 127 8.94 19.13 -10.06
C ALA A 127 7.69 19.89 -9.57
N GLY A 128 7.76 20.59 -8.43
CA GLY A 128 6.69 21.43 -7.89
C GLY A 128 5.72 20.73 -6.93
N ALA A 129 5.98 19.48 -6.53
CA ALA A 129 5.14 18.81 -5.55
C ALA A 129 5.40 19.36 -4.14
N GLY A 130 4.35 19.88 -3.49
CA GLY A 130 4.48 20.38 -2.12
C GLY A 130 4.78 19.28 -1.07
N PRO A 131 5.32 19.64 0.11
CA PRO A 131 5.79 18.68 1.12
C PRO A 131 4.73 17.68 1.61
N ALA A 132 3.45 18.09 1.63
CA ALA A 132 2.35 17.20 1.99
C ALA A 132 2.10 16.12 0.94
N THR A 133 2.27 16.46 -0.34
CA THR A 133 2.13 15.52 -1.45
C THR A 133 3.27 14.51 -1.43
N VAL A 134 4.52 14.97 -1.33
CA VAL A 134 5.70 14.10 -1.24
C VAL A 134 5.65 13.20 0.00
N SER A 135 5.05 13.67 1.11
CA SER A 135 4.82 12.83 2.29
C SER A 135 3.95 11.59 2.01
N HIS A 136 3.05 11.62 1.02
CA HIS A 136 2.27 10.46 0.64
C HIS A 136 3.14 9.40 -0.05
N ASP A 137 4.01 9.81 -0.96
CA ASP A 137 4.96 8.95 -1.68
C ASP A 137 5.75 8.09 -0.67
N VAL A 138 6.37 8.74 0.31
CA VAL A 138 7.17 8.09 1.36
C VAL A 138 6.32 7.17 2.24
N SER A 139 5.12 7.61 2.62
CA SER A 139 4.25 6.83 3.52
C SER A 139 3.72 5.55 2.84
N TYR A 140 3.36 5.65 1.57
CA TYR A 140 2.85 4.52 0.81
C TYR A 140 3.98 3.58 0.41
N LEU A 141 5.13 4.09 -0.04
CA LEU A 141 6.33 3.28 -0.27
C LEU A 141 6.71 2.49 0.99
N GLY A 142 6.76 3.15 2.15
CA GLY A 142 7.05 2.48 3.42
C GLY A 142 6.05 1.37 3.76
N SER A 143 4.77 1.55 3.45
CA SER A 143 3.73 0.53 3.67
C SER A 143 3.90 -0.69 2.75
N VAL A 144 4.40 -0.47 1.53
CA VAL A 144 4.67 -1.53 0.55
C VAL A 144 5.90 -2.33 0.98
N LEU A 145 6.98 -1.66 1.40
CA LEU A 145 8.20 -2.29 1.89
C LEU A 145 7.93 -3.15 3.14
N ASP A 146 7.09 -2.67 4.07
CA ASP A 146 6.67 -3.46 5.24
C ASP A 146 5.94 -4.76 4.87
N ALA A 147 5.23 -4.78 3.75
CA ALA A 147 4.46 -5.96 3.33
C ALA A 147 5.35 -7.06 2.72
N ALA A 148 6.57 -6.75 2.31
CA ALA A 148 7.47 -7.66 1.59
C ALA A 148 7.64 -9.02 2.31
N LYS A 149 8.04 -9.01 3.58
CA LYS A 149 8.24 -10.22 4.37
C LYS A 149 6.95 -10.87 4.87
N PRO A 150 6.10 -10.17 5.65
CA PRO A 150 4.94 -10.80 6.29
C PRO A 150 3.83 -11.22 5.32
N VAL A 151 3.67 -10.51 4.19
CA VAL A 151 2.59 -10.80 3.22
C VAL A 151 3.12 -11.61 2.04
N TYR A 152 4.30 -11.27 1.53
CA TYR A 152 4.79 -11.85 0.27
C TYR A 152 5.92 -12.87 0.45
N GLY A 153 6.37 -13.12 1.68
CA GLY A 153 7.45 -14.07 1.98
C GLY A 153 8.81 -13.66 1.43
N ILE A 154 8.96 -12.43 0.94
CA ILE A 154 10.21 -11.89 0.42
C ILE A 154 11.07 -11.56 1.63
N ASN A 155 12.25 -12.17 1.75
CA ASN A 155 13.13 -11.97 2.91
C ASN A 155 13.84 -10.60 2.87
N TYR A 156 13.04 -9.54 2.90
CA TYR A 156 13.44 -8.15 2.92
C TYR A 156 12.80 -7.49 4.14
N THR A 157 13.63 -7.00 5.06
CA THR A 157 13.19 -6.39 6.33
C THR A 157 13.60 -4.93 6.46
N SER A 158 14.41 -4.41 5.53
CA SER A 158 14.77 -3.00 5.54
C SER A 158 13.55 -2.15 5.17
N ASN A 159 13.46 -0.94 5.73
CA ASN A 159 12.46 0.03 5.29
C ASN A 159 13.09 1.42 5.19
N PRO A 160 13.87 1.68 4.12
CA PRO A 160 14.53 2.96 3.92
C PRO A 160 13.57 4.14 3.90
N ALA A 161 12.33 3.95 3.44
CA ALA A 161 11.32 5.01 3.43
C ALA A 161 10.93 5.47 4.86
N LYS A 162 10.87 4.54 5.82
CA LYS A 162 10.67 4.90 7.24
C LYS A 162 11.92 5.49 7.86
N SER A 163 13.09 4.89 7.60
CA SER A 163 14.38 5.34 8.14
C SER A 163 14.75 6.75 7.67
N ALA A 164 14.48 7.09 6.41
CA ALA A 164 14.75 8.42 5.83
C ALA A 164 13.81 9.51 6.36
N ARG A 165 12.64 9.15 6.91
CA ARG A 165 11.57 10.10 7.26
C ARG A 165 12.00 11.25 8.20
N PRO A 166 12.79 11.02 9.27
CA PRO A 166 13.27 12.11 10.12
C PRO A 166 14.17 13.10 9.37
N TYR A 167 15.02 12.62 8.48
CA TYR A 167 15.90 13.45 7.65
C TYR A 167 15.11 14.23 6.60
N LEU A 168 14.13 13.59 5.95
CA LEU A 168 13.23 14.25 5.01
C LEU A 168 12.45 15.41 5.65
N LEU A 169 12.01 15.25 6.90
CA LEU A 169 11.39 16.33 7.67
C LEU A 169 12.38 17.46 7.97
N LYS A 170 13.60 17.12 8.39
CA LYS A 170 14.66 18.10 8.66
C LYS A 170 15.06 18.90 7.41
N LEU A 171 15.05 18.26 6.25
CA LEU A 171 15.31 18.88 4.94
C LEU A 171 14.10 19.66 4.39
N GLY A 172 12.94 19.60 5.04
CA GLY A 172 11.70 20.25 4.57
C GLY A 172 11.09 19.63 3.31
N LEU A 173 11.56 18.46 2.88
CA LEU A 173 11.08 17.77 1.67
C LEU A 173 9.71 17.13 1.88
N ILE A 174 9.40 16.77 3.12
CA ILE A 174 8.07 16.29 3.52
C ILE A 174 7.53 17.12 4.67
N GLY A 175 6.21 17.20 4.79
CA GLY A 175 5.59 17.99 5.85
C GLY A 175 4.07 17.86 5.89
N LYS A 176 3.46 18.53 6.86
CA LYS A 176 2.00 18.65 6.91
C LYS A 176 1.55 19.72 5.91
N SER A 177 0.34 19.58 5.40
CA SER A 177 -0.29 20.63 4.61
C SER A 177 -0.49 21.89 5.46
N ASN A 178 -0.43 23.05 4.82
CA ASN A 178 -0.67 24.33 5.49
C ASN A 178 -2.07 24.33 6.12
N ARG A 179 -2.12 24.74 7.39
CA ARG A 179 -3.39 24.87 8.09
C ARG A 179 -4.14 26.08 7.53
N ARG A 180 -5.35 25.84 7.05
CA ARG A 180 -6.29 26.92 6.70
C ARG A 180 -6.75 27.59 8.01
N ASN A 181 -6.51 28.90 8.14
CA ASN A 181 -6.79 29.69 9.34
C ASN A 181 -7.88 30.74 9.14
N ARG A 182 -8.35 30.96 7.91
CA ARG A 182 -9.41 31.93 7.60
C ARG A 182 -10.57 31.30 6.84
N ARG A 183 -11.71 31.96 6.93
CA ARG A 183 -12.87 31.75 6.06
C ARG A 183 -12.97 32.93 5.08
N PRO A 184 -13.65 32.77 3.93
CA PRO A 184 -13.99 33.90 3.10
C PRO A 184 -14.78 34.95 3.91
N ALA A 185 -14.44 36.22 3.71
CA ALA A 185 -15.26 37.33 4.17
C ALA A 185 -16.55 37.45 3.33
N SER A 186 -17.51 38.26 3.77
CA SER A 186 -18.81 38.39 3.10
C SER A 186 -18.67 38.93 1.67
N ASP A 187 -17.84 39.96 1.49
CA ASP A 187 -17.51 40.54 0.19
C ASP A 187 -16.78 39.54 -0.73
N GLU A 188 -15.82 38.79 -0.20
CA GLU A 188 -15.16 37.70 -0.95
C GLU A 188 -16.18 36.62 -1.37
N LEU A 189 -17.16 36.31 -0.52
CA LEU A 189 -18.21 35.35 -0.83
C LEU A 189 -19.16 35.87 -1.91
N ASP A 190 -19.49 37.16 -1.88
CA ASP A 190 -20.31 37.80 -2.91
C ASP A 190 -19.59 37.77 -4.27
N MET A 191 -18.30 38.07 -4.30
CA MET A 191 -17.46 37.95 -5.50
C MET A 191 -17.42 36.50 -6.04
N LEU A 192 -17.34 35.51 -5.15
CA LEU A 192 -17.41 34.10 -5.54
C LEU A 192 -18.78 33.76 -6.15
N ILE A 193 -19.86 34.24 -5.55
CA ILE A 193 -21.22 34.01 -6.06
C ILE A 193 -21.37 34.62 -7.45
N GLU A 194 -20.90 35.84 -7.67
CA GLU A 194 -20.95 36.50 -8.98
C GLU A 194 -20.19 35.70 -10.06
N GLY A 195 -18.96 35.30 -9.78
CA GLY A 195 -18.16 34.51 -10.72
C GLY A 195 -18.78 33.13 -11.01
N LEU A 196 -19.36 32.48 -9.99
CA LEU A 196 -20.07 31.22 -10.17
C LEU A 196 -21.39 31.40 -10.92
N GLN A 197 -22.07 32.52 -10.75
CA GLN A 197 -23.28 32.85 -11.51
C GLN A 197 -22.97 32.99 -12.99
N GLN A 198 -21.92 33.75 -13.35
CA GLN A 198 -21.46 33.88 -14.73
C GLN A 198 -21.08 32.53 -15.35
N ARG A 199 -20.45 31.65 -14.57
CA ARG A 199 -20.13 30.29 -15.02
C ARG A 199 -21.38 29.42 -15.18
N SER A 200 -22.38 29.61 -14.33
CA SER A 200 -23.66 28.88 -14.37
C SER A 200 -24.50 29.27 -15.58
N THR A 201 -24.46 30.53 -16.01
CA THR A 201 -25.20 31.03 -17.18
C THR A 201 -24.56 30.66 -18.52
N HIS A 202 -23.33 30.11 -18.52
CA HIS A 202 -22.70 29.64 -19.75
C HIS A 202 -23.57 28.55 -20.40
N LYS A 203 -23.83 28.68 -21.70
CA LYS A 203 -24.74 27.82 -22.49
C LYS A 203 -24.48 26.30 -22.38
N CYS A 204 -23.23 25.91 -22.14
CA CYS A 204 -22.85 24.50 -21.97
C CYS A 204 -22.80 24.04 -20.50
N SER A 205 -23.07 24.94 -19.55
CA SER A 205 -23.09 24.61 -18.13
C SER A 205 -24.44 24.03 -17.74
N LYS A 206 -24.41 22.90 -17.03
CA LYS A 206 -25.59 22.25 -16.42
C LYS A 206 -25.47 22.19 -14.90
N ILE A 207 -24.39 22.75 -14.34
CA ILE A 207 -24.04 22.63 -12.93
C ILE A 207 -24.58 23.85 -12.19
N PRO A 208 -25.44 23.69 -11.17
CA PRO A 208 -25.96 24.79 -10.38
C PRO A 208 -24.91 25.24 -9.34
N PHE A 209 -23.87 25.94 -9.79
CA PHE A 209 -22.71 26.25 -8.93
C PHE A 209 -23.07 27.12 -7.72
N VAL A 210 -23.97 28.09 -7.91
CA VAL A 210 -24.38 29.00 -6.83
C VAL A 210 -25.17 28.25 -5.75
N ASP A 211 -26.09 27.37 -6.15
CA ASP A 211 -26.87 26.57 -5.21
C ASP A 211 -25.97 25.59 -4.44
N ILE A 212 -25.03 24.95 -5.14
CA ILE A 212 -24.03 24.07 -4.51
C ILE A 212 -23.19 24.83 -3.49
N LEU A 213 -22.73 26.05 -3.81
CA LEU A 213 -21.96 26.89 -2.88
C LEU A 213 -22.80 27.22 -1.64
N LYS A 214 -24.01 27.78 -1.83
CA LYS A 214 -24.90 28.17 -0.73
C LYS A 214 -25.26 26.98 0.15
N PHE A 215 -25.65 25.86 -0.46
CA PHE A 215 -25.96 24.63 0.24
C PHE A 215 -24.75 24.10 1.02
N SER A 216 -23.54 24.16 0.46
CA SER A 216 -22.32 23.73 1.15
C SER A 216 -22.01 24.60 2.37
N VAL A 217 -22.26 25.92 2.27
CA VAL A 217 -22.10 26.86 3.40
C VAL A 217 -23.11 26.56 4.51
N TRP A 218 -24.38 26.33 4.18
CA TRP A 218 -25.43 26.06 5.17
C TRP A 218 -25.33 24.67 5.81
N SER A 219 -25.12 23.64 5.00
CA SER A 219 -25.06 22.25 5.47
C SER A 219 -23.73 21.87 6.11
N CYS A 220 -22.66 22.63 5.82
CA CYS A 220 -21.27 22.29 6.20
C CYS A 220 -20.83 20.89 5.74
N MET A 221 -21.49 20.31 4.74
CA MET A 221 -21.18 19.00 4.18
C MET A 221 -19.95 19.04 3.28
N ARG A 222 -19.31 17.89 3.07
CA ARG A 222 -18.25 17.81 2.05
C ARG A 222 -18.87 17.90 0.67
N ILE A 223 -18.21 18.60 -0.26
CA ILE A 223 -18.72 18.76 -1.64
C ILE A 223 -19.06 17.42 -2.31
N GLY A 224 -18.26 16.38 -2.09
CA GLY A 224 -18.53 15.05 -2.63
C GLY A 224 -19.80 14.40 -2.04
N GLU A 225 -20.16 14.73 -0.79
CA GLU A 225 -21.41 14.29 -0.15
C GLU A 225 -22.60 15.07 -0.73
N VAL A 226 -22.46 16.39 -0.89
CA VAL A 226 -23.48 17.26 -1.52
C VAL A 226 -23.84 16.78 -2.93
N CYS A 227 -22.84 16.48 -3.75
CA CYS A 227 -23.05 16.04 -5.14
C CYS A 227 -23.59 14.61 -5.29
N ARG A 228 -23.73 13.84 -4.20
CA ARG A 228 -24.28 12.47 -4.21
C ARG A 228 -25.69 12.37 -3.63
N LEU A 229 -26.24 13.48 -3.11
CA LEU A 229 -27.60 13.52 -2.59
C LEU A 229 -28.61 13.12 -3.67
N ARG A 230 -29.65 12.40 -3.26
CA ARG A 230 -30.71 11.92 -4.15
C ARG A 230 -32.07 12.38 -3.64
N TRP A 231 -33.02 12.56 -4.55
CA TRP A 231 -34.39 12.92 -4.20
C TRP A 231 -35.10 11.84 -3.37
N GLU A 232 -34.78 10.57 -3.61
CA GLU A 232 -35.29 9.43 -2.83
C GLU A 232 -34.83 9.44 -1.37
N ASP A 233 -33.76 10.16 -1.05
CA ASP A 233 -33.21 10.25 0.31
C ASP A 233 -33.76 11.45 1.10
N LEU A 234 -34.59 12.30 0.47
CA LEU A 234 -35.16 13.49 1.08
C LEU A 234 -36.48 13.15 1.79
N ASP A 235 -36.48 13.31 3.10
CA ASP A 235 -37.69 13.28 3.91
C ASP A 235 -38.21 14.72 4.07
N GLN A 236 -39.26 15.04 3.32
CA GLN A 236 -39.87 16.38 3.35
C GLN A 236 -40.65 16.63 4.64
N GLU A 237 -41.20 15.59 5.27
CA GLU A 237 -41.97 15.72 6.51
C GLU A 237 -41.04 16.05 7.67
N GLN A 238 -39.95 15.30 7.80
CA GLN A 238 -38.93 15.50 8.83
C GLN A 238 -37.92 16.60 8.46
N LYS A 239 -38.01 17.17 7.25
CA LYS A 239 -37.06 18.16 6.69
C LYS A 239 -35.60 17.70 6.81
N SER A 240 -35.37 16.42 6.52
CA SER A 240 -34.07 15.77 6.66
C SER A 240 -33.67 15.07 5.36
N ILE A 241 -32.37 14.82 5.18
CA ILE A 241 -31.88 14.09 4.02
C ILE A 241 -30.86 13.04 4.44
N LEU A 242 -31.02 11.82 3.94
CA LEU A 242 -30.08 10.74 4.18
C LEU A 242 -28.81 10.95 3.34
N VAL A 243 -27.67 11.08 4.02
CA VAL A 243 -26.35 11.13 3.37
C VAL A 243 -25.76 9.73 3.34
N ARG A 244 -25.87 9.06 2.19
CA ARG A 244 -25.27 7.75 1.98
C ARG A 244 -23.75 7.83 2.00
N ASP A 245 -23.12 6.78 2.56
CA ASP A 245 -21.66 6.65 2.64
C ASP A 245 -21.03 7.95 3.16
N ARG A 246 -21.51 8.37 4.35
CA ARG A 246 -21.01 9.57 4.99
C ARG A 246 -19.63 9.27 5.57
N LYS A 247 -18.65 10.08 5.16
CA LYS A 247 -17.27 9.89 5.59
C LYS A 247 -17.11 10.10 7.09
N ASP A 248 -16.81 9.02 7.79
CA ASP A 248 -16.61 8.96 9.24
C ASP A 248 -15.12 9.14 9.60
N PRO A 249 -14.79 9.89 10.67
CA PRO A 249 -13.39 10.06 11.10
C PRO A 249 -12.76 8.79 11.70
N ARG A 250 -13.56 7.82 12.15
CA ARG A 250 -13.15 6.57 12.80
C ARG A 250 -13.28 5.36 11.85
N LYS A 251 -14.24 5.35 10.93
CA LYS A 251 -14.41 4.30 9.91
C LYS A 251 -13.99 4.80 8.53
N LYS A 252 -13.15 4.03 7.84
CA LYS A 252 -12.62 4.40 6.50
C LYS A 252 -13.61 4.17 5.37
N GLU A 253 -14.70 3.45 5.63
CA GLU A 253 -15.78 3.20 4.67
C GLU A 253 -16.90 4.23 4.89
N GLY A 254 -17.26 4.94 3.81
CA GLY A 254 -18.08 6.15 3.78
C GLY A 254 -17.57 7.13 2.72
#